data_AF-A0A3Q1BM68-F1
#
_entry.id   AF-A0A3Q1BM68-F1
#
_cell.length_a   1.000
_cell.length_b   1.000
_cell.length_c   1.000
_cell.angle_alpha   90.00
_cell.angle_beta   90.00
_cell.angle_gamma   90.00
#
_symmetry.space_group_name_H-M   'P 1'
#
loop_
_entity.id
_entity.type
_entity.pdbx_description
1 polymer ?
#
loop_
_entity_poly.entity_id
_entity_poly.type
_entity_poly.pdbx_seq_one_letter_code
_entity_poly.pdbx_strand_id
1 'polypeptide(L)'
;MSHTGPPPRWRNCPRRGQPVAGKFLPMKTMLGPRYDDQVAEENRFHPSMLSNFLKSLKVKMGLLVDLTNTTRFYDRNDIEKEGIKYVKLQCKGHGECPSKETTAMFIRLCEHFIEKNPTELIGVHCTHGFNRTGFLICAYLVEKMDWSVEAAVAAFGQARAPGIYKGDYLKELFCRYGDEEDTPPAPALPEWCFDDDDGEVDDDGNTGGQESGPSSSGSAPGKRRKEKLKLGAVFLEGITVKGVTQVTTQPKLGEIQRMCQEMAEWDKSGFPGAQPVSMDRQNLRFLEQNPYKVSWKADGTRYMMLINGKNEVYMVDRDNSIFHIANLEFPFRKDPRVHLSNTLLDGEMIIDKVNGQPVPRYLIYDIIKFNGQPVGQCDFNIRLLCIEKEIISPRMEKMKTGQIDKTKEPYSVRHKPFFDIHAARKLLEGSFTSQVSHEVDGLIFQPCGRYKPGRCDDILKWKPPNLNSVDFRLKITKVDTCGFDCLDKYLMD
;
A
#
# COMPACT_ATOMS: atom_id res chain seq x y z
N MET A 1 2.92 0.47 29.95
CA MET A 1 2.31 -0.81 30.35
C MET A 1 2.35 -1.71 29.13
N SER A 2 2.94 -2.90 29.21
CA SER A 2 3.10 -3.80 28.06
C SER A 2 1.74 -4.20 27.48
N HIS A 3 1.57 -4.13 26.17
CA HIS A 3 0.37 -4.64 25.49
C HIS A 3 0.17 -6.11 25.88
N THR A 4 -0.97 -6.44 26.49
CA THR A 4 -1.29 -7.81 26.96
C THR A 4 -1.87 -8.70 25.87
N GLY A 5 -2.08 -8.16 24.66
CA GLY A 5 -2.64 -8.89 23.52
C GLY A 5 -1.62 -9.53 22.58
N PRO A 6 -2.07 -10.30 21.58
CA PRO A 6 -1.20 -10.87 20.55
C PRO A 6 -0.42 -9.75 19.83
N PRO A 7 0.77 -10.03 19.27
CA PRO A 7 1.54 -9.02 18.57
C PRO A 7 0.76 -8.47 17.35
N PRO A 8 0.93 -7.19 17.00
CA PRO A 8 0.22 -6.59 15.87
C PRO A 8 0.47 -7.35 14.57
N ARG A 9 -0.53 -7.44 13.71
CA ARG A 9 -0.50 -8.08 12.38
C ARG A 9 -0.14 -9.56 12.41
N TRP A 10 -0.31 -10.21 13.56
CA TRP A 10 0.06 -11.62 13.73
C TRP A 10 -1.06 -12.59 13.34
N ARG A 11 -2.33 -12.20 13.51
CA ARG A 11 -3.49 -13.10 13.36
C ARG A 11 -3.54 -13.71 11.96
N ASN A 12 -3.58 -12.86 10.95
CA ASN A 12 -3.70 -13.27 9.54
C ASN A 12 -2.34 -13.61 8.89
N CYS A 13 -1.23 -13.40 9.62
CA CYS A 13 0.10 -13.80 9.14
C CYS A 13 0.16 -15.33 8.99
N PRO A 14 0.59 -15.88 7.82
CA PRO A 14 0.67 -17.31 7.62
C PRO A 14 1.62 -17.96 8.63
N ARG A 15 1.24 -19.11 9.19
CA ARG A 15 1.98 -19.76 10.28
C ARG A 15 3.47 -20.02 9.95
N ARG A 16 3.76 -20.51 8.75
CA ARG A 16 5.11 -20.94 8.33
C ARG A 16 5.31 -20.87 6.81
N GLY A 17 6.55 -20.86 6.37
CA GLY A 17 6.94 -21.08 4.98
C GLY A 17 7.27 -22.55 4.70
N GLN A 18 8.04 -22.75 3.64
CA GLN A 18 8.70 -24.00 3.26
C GLN A 18 10.17 -24.02 3.72
N PRO A 19 10.81 -25.19 3.82
CA PRO A 19 12.24 -25.27 4.11
C PRO A 19 13.09 -24.55 3.06
N VAL A 20 13.86 -23.56 3.49
CA VAL A 20 14.87 -22.86 2.68
C VAL A 20 16.14 -23.70 2.67
N ALA A 21 16.69 -23.95 1.48
CA ALA A 21 17.87 -24.81 1.27
C ALA A 21 17.77 -26.19 1.97
N GLY A 22 16.54 -26.70 2.13
CA GLY A 22 16.28 -27.96 2.84
C GLY A 22 16.63 -27.95 4.34
N LYS A 23 16.93 -26.79 4.93
CA LYS A 23 17.44 -26.68 6.31
C LYS A 23 16.63 -25.78 7.22
N PHE A 24 16.29 -24.59 6.74
CA PHE A 24 15.69 -23.57 7.58
C PHE A 24 14.19 -23.51 7.36
N LEU A 25 13.39 -23.68 8.41
CA LEU A 25 11.95 -23.49 8.35
C LEU A 25 11.58 -22.11 8.94
N PRO A 26 11.31 -21.09 8.10
CA PRO A 26 10.88 -19.79 8.57
C PRO A 26 9.41 -19.83 9.02
N MET A 27 9.12 -19.23 10.16
CA MET A 27 7.76 -19.18 10.71
C MET A 27 7.49 -17.92 11.53
N LYS A 28 6.21 -17.61 11.75
CA LYS A 28 5.83 -16.57 12.72
C LYS A 28 6.02 -17.10 14.14
N THR A 29 6.11 -16.21 15.14
CA THR A 29 6.16 -16.65 16.55
C THR A 29 4.91 -17.45 16.89
N MET A 30 5.04 -18.46 17.73
CA MET A 30 3.86 -19.15 18.29
C MET A 30 3.26 -18.29 19.41
N LEU A 31 2.00 -18.55 19.75
CA LEU A 31 1.35 -17.99 20.94
C LEU A 31 0.91 -19.13 21.85
N GLY A 32 1.04 -18.97 23.16
CA GLY A 32 0.52 -19.91 24.15
C GLY A 32 -0.98 -19.73 24.43
N PRO A 33 -1.59 -20.64 25.21
CA PRO A 33 -3.04 -20.64 25.48
C PRO A 33 -3.59 -19.34 26.09
N ARG A 34 -2.74 -18.51 26.71
CA ARG A 34 -3.13 -17.22 27.29
C ARG A 34 -3.69 -16.21 26.29
N TYR A 35 -3.51 -16.43 24.99
CA TYR A 35 -4.02 -15.57 23.93
C TYR A 35 -5.29 -16.14 23.26
N ASP A 36 -5.80 -17.30 23.70
CA ASP A 36 -6.88 -18.02 23.03
C ASP A 36 -8.21 -17.25 23.02
N ASP A 37 -8.47 -16.46 24.07
CA ASP A 37 -9.65 -15.59 24.15
C ASP A 37 -9.56 -14.37 23.21
N GLN A 38 -8.37 -14.07 22.70
CA GLN A 38 -8.08 -12.90 21.84
C GLN A 38 -7.75 -13.28 20.38
N VAL A 39 -7.67 -14.58 20.10
CA VAL A 39 -7.30 -15.14 18.80
C VAL A 39 -8.28 -16.25 18.45
N ALA A 40 -9.07 -16.02 17.40
CA ALA A 40 -10.00 -16.99 16.85
C ALA A 40 -9.30 -18.31 16.49
N GLU A 41 -9.98 -19.43 16.66
CA GLU A 41 -9.41 -20.79 16.59
C GLU A 41 -8.66 -21.05 15.29
N GLU A 42 -9.21 -20.59 14.16
CA GLU A 42 -8.64 -20.68 12.83
C GLU A 42 -7.26 -20.01 12.70
N ASN A 43 -7.00 -18.97 13.51
CA ASN A 43 -5.79 -18.15 13.49
C ASN A 43 -4.75 -18.58 14.53
N ARG A 44 -5.11 -19.48 15.45
CA ARG A 44 -4.21 -19.92 16.54
C ARG A 44 -2.96 -20.61 15.99
N PHE A 45 -1.84 -20.46 16.68
CA PHE A 45 -0.59 -21.15 16.36
C PHE A 45 0.20 -21.44 17.65
N HIS A 46 -0.22 -22.47 18.37
CA HIS A 46 0.41 -23.02 19.56
C HIS A 46 1.67 -23.85 19.24
N PRO A 47 2.62 -23.96 20.18
CA PRO A 47 3.77 -24.86 20.08
C PRO A 47 3.44 -26.31 19.69
N SER A 48 2.34 -26.86 20.22
CA SER A 48 1.88 -28.22 19.90
C SER A 48 1.49 -28.40 18.43
N MET A 49 1.02 -27.35 17.75
CA MET A 49 0.72 -27.43 16.33
C MET A 49 1.98 -27.56 15.47
N LEU A 50 3.11 -26.98 15.90
CA LEU A 50 4.39 -27.18 15.23
C LEU A 50 4.87 -28.62 15.38
N SER A 51 4.84 -29.18 16.59
CA SER A 51 5.28 -30.57 16.81
C SER A 51 4.39 -31.58 16.09
N ASN A 52 3.07 -31.38 16.09
CA ASN A 52 2.12 -32.23 15.36
C ASN A 52 2.36 -32.18 13.85
N PHE A 53 2.63 -30.99 13.31
CA PHE A 53 2.96 -30.81 11.89
C PHE A 53 4.27 -31.51 11.50
N LEU A 54 5.31 -31.41 12.32
CA LEU A 54 6.58 -32.10 12.08
C LEU A 54 6.42 -33.63 12.11
N LYS A 55 5.65 -34.14 13.07
CA LYS A 55 5.31 -35.57 13.19
C LYS A 55 4.55 -36.08 11.97
N SER A 56 3.57 -35.32 11.46
CA SER A 56 2.78 -35.73 10.30
C SER A 56 3.60 -35.81 9.01
N LEU A 57 4.61 -34.94 8.86
CA LEU A 57 5.57 -34.99 7.75
C LEU A 57 6.71 -35.99 7.95
N LYS A 58 6.82 -36.64 9.12
CA LYS A 58 7.95 -37.47 9.52
C LYS A 58 9.30 -36.72 9.42
N VAL A 59 9.28 -35.43 9.69
CA VAL A 59 10.47 -34.57 9.69
C VAL A 59 10.80 -34.18 11.12
N LYS A 60 12.09 -34.25 11.48
CA LYS A 60 12.57 -33.85 12.81
C LYS A 60 13.13 -32.44 12.77
N MET A 61 12.74 -31.61 13.73
CA MET A 61 13.39 -30.33 14.03
C MET A 61 14.20 -30.52 15.31
N GLY A 62 15.48 -30.15 15.30
CA GLY A 62 16.32 -30.26 16.49
C GLY A 62 16.69 -28.94 17.12
N LEU A 63 16.46 -27.82 16.42
CA LEU A 63 16.76 -26.48 16.90
C LEU A 63 15.64 -25.51 16.52
N LEU A 64 15.21 -24.70 17.48
CA LEU A 64 14.35 -23.53 17.27
C LEU A 64 15.08 -22.27 17.73
N VAL A 65 15.24 -21.32 16.81
CA VAL A 65 15.86 -20.02 17.06
C VAL A 65 14.78 -18.93 17.14
N ASP A 66 14.63 -18.36 18.33
CA ASP A 66 13.72 -17.25 18.61
C ASP A 66 14.46 -15.90 18.56
N LEU A 67 14.06 -15.04 17.62
CA LEU A 67 14.65 -13.73 17.36
C LEU A 67 13.87 -12.56 18.00
N THR A 68 12.78 -12.84 18.71
CA THR A 68 11.93 -11.81 19.32
C THR A 68 12.62 -11.13 20.51
N ASN A 69 12.29 -9.88 20.78
CA ASN A 69 12.80 -9.13 21.94
C ASN A 69 11.88 -9.25 23.17
N THR A 70 11.16 -10.36 23.29
CA THR A 70 10.24 -10.63 24.41
C THR A 70 10.13 -12.13 24.67
N THR A 71 9.78 -12.53 25.88
CA THR A 71 9.53 -13.94 26.26
C THR A 71 8.05 -14.21 26.52
N ARG A 72 7.17 -13.25 26.22
CA ARG A 72 5.74 -13.30 26.60
C ARG A 72 4.86 -14.19 25.72
N PHE A 73 5.37 -14.62 24.55
CA PHE A 73 4.54 -15.24 23.51
C PHE A 73 4.18 -16.69 23.82
N TYR A 74 5.14 -17.51 24.23
CA TYR A 74 4.92 -18.91 24.61
C TYR A 74 6.01 -19.38 25.58
N ASP A 75 5.80 -20.51 26.26
CA ASP A 75 6.81 -21.09 27.15
C ASP A 75 7.80 -21.94 26.35
N ARG A 76 9.10 -21.69 26.51
CA ARG A 76 10.18 -22.49 25.92
C ARG A 76 10.10 -23.97 26.29
N ASN A 77 9.57 -24.29 27.47
CA ASN A 77 9.40 -25.68 27.93
C ASN A 77 8.48 -26.48 27.00
N ASP A 78 7.52 -25.81 26.33
CA ASP A 78 6.64 -26.45 25.36
C ASP A 78 7.37 -26.91 24.10
N ILE A 79 8.52 -26.31 23.79
CA ILE A 79 9.40 -26.68 22.69
C ILE A 79 10.41 -27.75 23.15
N GLU A 80 11.04 -27.53 24.31
CA GLU A 80 12.07 -28.42 24.84
C GLU A 80 11.52 -29.81 25.19
N LYS A 81 10.26 -29.92 25.65
CA LYS A 81 9.60 -31.22 25.93
C LYS A 81 9.41 -32.10 24.70
N GLU A 82 9.40 -31.53 23.50
CA GLU A 82 9.31 -32.25 22.23
C GLU A 82 10.69 -32.66 21.70
N GLY A 83 11.76 -32.46 22.50
CA GLY A 83 13.13 -32.79 22.13
C GLY A 83 13.80 -31.77 21.21
N ILE A 84 13.23 -30.58 21.07
CA ILE A 84 13.76 -29.50 20.23
C ILE A 84 14.59 -28.56 21.10
N LYS A 85 15.87 -28.35 20.76
CA LYS A 85 16.71 -27.38 21.47
C LYS A 85 16.20 -25.97 21.21
N TYR A 86 15.97 -25.20 22.26
CA TYR A 86 15.52 -23.81 22.16
C TYR A 86 16.68 -22.83 22.36
N VAL A 87 16.84 -21.86 21.45
CA VAL A 87 17.83 -20.78 21.59
C VAL A 87 17.17 -19.44 21.29
N LYS A 88 17.29 -18.50 22.22
CA LYS A 88 16.85 -17.12 22.04
C LYS A 88 18.03 -16.23 21.66
N LEU A 89 17.99 -15.65 20.47
CA LEU A 89 18.95 -14.63 20.01
C LEU A 89 18.21 -13.29 19.94
N GLN A 90 18.18 -12.57 21.06
CA GLN A 90 17.46 -11.30 21.15
C GLN A 90 18.05 -10.26 20.18
N CYS A 91 17.34 -9.99 19.09
CA CYS A 91 17.60 -8.81 18.27
C CYS A 91 16.97 -7.59 18.95
N LYS A 92 17.65 -6.43 18.88
CA LYS A 92 17.09 -5.16 19.39
C LYS A 92 15.71 -4.88 18.76
N GLY A 93 14.81 -4.28 19.54
CA GLY A 93 13.48 -3.86 19.08
C GLY A 93 13.53 -2.73 18.03
N HIS A 94 12.37 -2.24 17.60
CA HIS A 94 12.19 -1.07 16.71
C HIS A 94 12.60 -1.19 15.24
N GLY A 95 12.76 -2.40 14.72
CA GLY A 95 12.95 -2.61 13.27
C GLY A 95 14.38 -2.35 12.77
N GLU A 96 15.36 -2.38 13.65
CA GLU A 96 16.78 -2.38 13.29
C GLU A 96 17.20 -3.72 12.65
N CYS A 97 18.14 -3.67 11.71
CA CYS A 97 18.73 -4.85 11.08
C CYS A 97 19.62 -5.62 12.09
N PRO A 98 19.73 -6.96 12.02
CA PRO A 98 20.62 -7.73 12.88
C PRO A 98 22.08 -7.24 12.76
N SER A 99 22.75 -6.98 13.88
CA SER A 99 24.14 -6.54 13.88
C SER A 99 25.09 -7.61 13.32
N LYS A 100 26.32 -7.23 12.94
CA LYS A 100 27.33 -8.19 12.46
C LYS A 100 27.63 -9.26 13.50
N GLU A 101 27.66 -8.89 14.78
CA GLU A 101 27.89 -9.82 15.90
C GLU A 101 26.72 -10.80 16.05
N THR A 102 25.49 -10.31 15.97
CA THR A 102 24.28 -11.15 16.03
C THR A 102 24.24 -12.12 14.86
N THR A 103 24.61 -11.65 13.67
CA THR A 103 24.70 -12.46 12.45
C THR A 103 25.75 -13.56 12.60
N ALA A 104 26.95 -13.22 13.07
CA ALA A 104 28.02 -14.19 13.33
C ALA A 104 27.66 -15.20 14.44
N MET A 105 26.90 -14.81 15.46
CA MET A 105 26.39 -15.75 16.47
C MET A 105 25.37 -16.72 15.89
N PHE A 106 24.41 -16.21 15.10
CA PHE A 106 23.44 -17.05 14.41
C PHE A 106 24.11 -18.06 13.48
N ILE A 107 25.09 -17.61 12.70
CA ILE A 107 25.82 -18.47 11.76
C ILE A 107 26.57 -19.58 12.48
N ARG A 108 27.37 -19.25 13.50
CA ARG A 108 28.09 -20.25 14.31
C ARG A 108 27.16 -21.25 14.97
N LEU A 109 26.02 -20.79 15.48
CA LEU A 109 25.02 -21.66 16.10
C LEU A 109 24.44 -22.66 15.09
N CYS A 110 24.06 -22.19 13.91
CA CYS A 110 23.45 -23.04 12.88
C CYS A 110 24.47 -24.01 12.28
N GLU A 111 25.69 -23.54 12.02
CA GLU A 111 26.79 -24.38 11.51
C GLU A 111 27.09 -25.53 12.47
N HIS A 112 27.32 -25.23 13.74
CA HIS A 112 27.58 -26.24 14.76
C HIS A 112 26.43 -27.24 14.94
N PHE A 113 25.19 -26.77 14.78
CA PHE A 113 24.02 -27.64 14.84
C PHE A 113 23.93 -28.56 13.61
N ILE A 114 24.13 -28.02 12.40
CA ILE A 114 24.04 -28.75 11.13
C ILE A 114 25.13 -29.83 11.05
N GLU A 115 26.35 -29.54 11.51
CA GLU A 115 27.45 -30.51 11.58
C GLU A 115 27.10 -31.73 12.43
N LYS A 116 26.39 -31.51 13.55
CA LYS A 116 26.00 -32.58 14.47
C LYS A 116 24.69 -33.28 14.10
N ASN A 117 23.79 -32.58 13.41
CA ASN A 117 22.42 -33.03 13.14
C ASN A 117 22.06 -32.78 11.65
N PRO A 118 22.75 -33.43 10.69
CA PRO A 118 22.64 -33.13 9.27
C PRO A 118 21.31 -33.51 8.62
N THR A 119 20.40 -34.19 9.32
CA THR A 119 19.07 -34.54 8.81
C THR A 119 17.95 -33.74 9.47
N GLU A 120 18.27 -32.93 10.48
CA GLU A 120 17.27 -32.20 11.26
C GLU A 120 17.11 -30.75 10.75
N LEU A 121 15.88 -30.24 10.83
CA LEU A 121 15.56 -28.87 10.48
C LEU A 121 15.93 -27.91 11.62
N ILE A 122 16.21 -26.66 11.23
CA ILE A 122 16.30 -25.50 12.11
C ILE A 122 15.06 -24.64 11.90
N GLY A 123 14.21 -24.52 12.92
CA GLY A 123 13.14 -23.53 12.94
C GLY A 123 13.70 -22.15 13.26
N VAL A 124 13.29 -21.12 12.52
CA VAL A 124 13.70 -19.75 12.80
C VAL A 124 12.47 -18.85 12.76
N HIS A 125 12.26 -18.06 13.81
CA HIS A 125 11.18 -17.10 13.84
C HIS A 125 11.59 -15.77 14.48
N CYS A 126 11.00 -14.70 13.99
CA CYS A 126 10.84 -13.46 14.73
C CYS A 126 9.35 -13.32 15.08
N THR A 127 8.80 -12.12 15.14
CA THR A 127 7.36 -11.94 15.35
C THR A 127 6.55 -12.52 14.19
N HIS A 128 6.82 -12.06 12.96
CA HIS A 128 6.08 -12.48 11.75
C HIS A 128 6.81 -13.53 10.92
N GLY A 129 8.12 -13.71 11.13
CA GLY A 129 8.92 -14.71 10.41
C GLY A 129 9.42 -14.29 9.03
N PHE A 130 9.58 -12.99 8.76
CA PHE A 130 9.97 -12.47 7.45
C PHE A 130 11.28 -11.67 7.49
N ASN A 131 11.31 -10.49 8.11
CA ASN A 131 12.46 -9.58 7.97
C ASN A 131 13.70 -10.06 8.74
N ARG A 132 13.67 -10.10 10.08
CA ARG A 132 14.79 -10.61 10.90
C ARG A 132 15.14 -12.07 10.55
N THR A 133 14.12 -12.90 10.36
CA THR A 133 14.25 -14.32 9.99
C THR A 133 14.92 -14.47 8.62
N GLY A 134 14.42 -13.80 7.59
CA GLY A 134 14.98 -13.85 6.26
C GLY A 134 16.38 -13.29 6.20
N PHE A 135 16.65 -12.17 6.89
CA PHE A 135 17.99 -11.59 6.96
C PHE A 135 19.03 -12.60 7.46
N LEU A 136 18.78 -13.25 8.60
CA LEU A 136 19.73 -14.19 9.18
C LEU A 136 19.86 -15.49 8.36
N ILE A 137 18.76 -15.98 7.79
CA ILE A 137 18.80 -17.15 6.88
C ILE A 137 19.63 -16.81 5.64
N CYS A 138 19.34 -15.68 4.96
CA CYS A 138 20.09 -15.27 3.77
C CYS A 138 21.58 -15.07 4.08
N ALA A 139 21.93 -14.42 5.20
CA ALA A 139 23.32 -14.25 5.62
C ALA A 139 24.03 -15.60 5.81
N TYR A 140 23.34 -16.60 6.38
CA TYR A 140 23.90 -17.96 6.48
C TYR A 140 24.13 -18.60 5.12
N LEU A 141 23.16 -18.51 4.21
CA LEU A 141 23.30 -19.09 2.86
C LEU A 141 24.48 -18.49 2.11
N VAL A 142 24.71 -17.18 2.26
CA VAL A 142 25.86 -16.51 1.66
C VAL A 142 27.17 -16.94 2.33
N GLU A 143 27.29 -16.81 3.66
CA GLU A 143 28.56 -17.02 4.35
C GLU A 143 28.98 -18.50 4.47
N LYS A 144 28.03 -19.44 4.39
CA LYS A 144 28.30 -20.87 4.66
C LYS A 144 27.92 -21.82 3.54
N MET A 145 27.11 -21.39 2.58
CA MET A 145 26.70 -22.26 1.46
C MET A 145 27.16 -21.72 0.10
N ASP A 146 27.92 -20.61 0.09
CA ASP A 146 28.45 -19.96 -1.11
C ASP A 146 27.35 -19.48 -2.09
N TRP A 147 26.19 -19.13 -1.56
CA TRP A 147 25.12 -18.55 -2.37
C TRP A 147 25.41 -17.07 -2.65
N SER A 148 25.01 -16.59 -3.82
CA SER A 148 24.93 -15.14 -4.04
C SER A 148 23.80 -14.55 -3.17
N VAL A 149 23.93 -13.28 -2.79
CA VAL A 149 22.91 -12.60 -1.96
C VAL A 149 21.55 -12.54 -2.68
N GLU A 150 21.55 -12.43 -4.01
CA GLU A 150 20.37 -12.46 -4.86
C GLU A 150 19.68 -13.82 -4.81
N ALA A 151 20.44 -14.90 -4.98
CA ALA A 151 19.91 -16.27 -4.92
C ALA A 151 19.34 -16.58 -3.52
N ALA A 152 20.03 -16.14 -2.46
CA ALA A 152 19.60 -16.33 -1.08
C ALA A 152 18.26 -15.60 -0.81
N VAL A 153 18.16 -14.33 -1.21
CA VAL A 153 16.92 -13.53 -1.06
C VAL A 153 15.78 -14.11 -1.91
N ALA A 154 16.06 -14.53 -3.14
CA ALA A 154 15.07 -15.15 -4.02
C ALA A 154 14.53 -16.46 -3.45
N ALA A 155 15.41 -17.37 -2.99
CA ALA A 155 14.98 -18.64 -2.41
C ALA A 155 14.22 -18.44 -1.09
N PHE A 156 14.62 -17.48 -0.26
CA PHE A 156 13.82 -17.12 0.91
C PHE A 156 12.43 -16.60 0.50
N GLY A 157 12.37 -15.73 -0.51
CA GLY A 157 11.10 -15.20 -1.04
C GLY A 157 10.17 -16.29 -1.60
N GLN A 158 10.71 -17.28 -2.31
CA GLN A 158 9.95 -18.42 -2.82
C GLN A 158 9.43 -19.32 -1.68
N ALA A 159 10.29 -19.63 -0.72
CA ALA A 159 9.93 -20.48 0.41
C ALA A 159 8.97 -19.78 1.41
N ARG A 160 9.03 -18.45 1.49
CA ARG A 160 8.26 -17.64 2.43
C ARG A 160 7.77 -16.36 1.76
N ALA A 161 6.83 -16.51 0.82
CA ALA A 161 6.26 -15.39 0.07
C ALA A 161 5.69 -14.30 1.00
N PRO A 162 6.03 -13.02 0.79
CA PRO A 162 6.71 -12.47 -0.39
C PRO A 162 8.24 -12.33 -0.22
N GLY A 163 8.80 -12.84 0.88
CA GLY A 163 10.19 -12.63 1.28
C GLY A 163 10.37 -11.47 2.28
N ILE A 164 11.57 -10.93 2.32
CA ILE A 164 11.90 -9.77 3.17
C ILE A 164 11.22 -8.55 2.57
N TYR A 165 10.24 -7.98 3.29
CA TYR A 165 9.41 -6.87 2.78
C TYR A 165 9.77 -5.49 3.36
N LYS A 166 10.70 -5.41 4.32
CA LYS A 166 11.28 -4.14 4.77
C LYS A 166 12.54 -3.85 3.95
N GLY A 167 12.50 -2.78 3.15
CA GLY A 167 13.60 -2.40 2.26
C GLY A 167 14.94 -2.20 2.96
N ASP A 168 14.95 -1.67 4.18
CA ASP A 168 16.19 -1.44 4.93
C ASP A 168 16.94 -2.75 5.26
N TYR A 169 16.23 -3.87 5.43
CA TYR A 169 16.84 -5.19 5.63
C TYR A 169 17.47 -5.73 4.34
N LEU A 170 16.83 -5.49 3.18
CA LEU A 170 17.38 -5.86 1.88
C LEU A 170 18.63 -5.05 1.58
N LYS A 171 18.58 -3.73 1.76
CA LYS A 171 19.74 -2.85 1.56
C LYS A 171 20.92 -3.25 2.44
N GLU A 172 20.68 -3.52 3.71
CA GLU A 172 21.75 -3.96 4.62
C GLU A 172 22.35 -5.31 4.20
N LEU A 173 21.55 -6.26 3.71
CA LEU A 173 22.08 -7.53 3.17
C LEU A 173 22.99 -7.28 1.97
N PHE A 174 22.54 -6.48 1.00
CA PHE A 174 23.29 -6.20 -0.21
C PHE A 174 24.53 -5.35 0.08
N CYS A 175 24.46 -4.38 0.99
CA CYS A 175 25.63 -3.64 1.45
C CYS A 175 26.69 -4.54 2.12
N ARG A 176 26.30 -5.65 2.78
CA ARG A 176 27.24 -6.58 3.42
C ARG A 176 27.83 -7.61 2.48
N TYR A 177 27.03 -8.09 1.52
CA TYR A 177 27.31 -9.34 0.81
C TYR A 177 27.28 -9.21 -0.72
N GLY A 178 27.00 -8.02 -1.24
CA GLY A 178 26.93 -7.72 -2.68
C GLY A 178 27.15 -6.23 -2.96
N ASP A 179 26.43 -5.70 -3.94
CA ASP A 179 26.39 -4.27 -4.27
C ASP A 179 25.06 -3.67 -3.83
N GLU A 180 25.09 -2.54 -3.11
CA GLU A 180 23.87 -1.83 -2.70
C GLU A 180 23.01 -1.42 -3.91
N GLU A 181 23.64 -1.12 -5.06
CA GLU A 181 22.95 -0.74 -6.30
C GLU A 181 22.15 -1.90 -6.92
N ASP A 182 22.46 -3.15 -6.55
CA ASP A 182 21.75 -4.34 -7.03
C ASP A 182 20.66 -4.80 -6.04
N THR A 183 20.39 -4.02 -4.98
CA THR A 183 19.33 -4.31 -4.01
C THR A 183 17.97 -4.36 -4.70
N PRO A 184 17.22 -5.50 -4.62
CA PRO A 184 15.89 -5.58 -5.20
C PRO A 184 14.93 -4.64 -4.47
N PRO A 185 13.94 -4.07 -5.17
CA PRO A 185 12.89 -3.30 -4.51
C PRO A 185 12.17 -4.20 -3.50
N ALA A 186 11.80 -3.61 -2.35
CA ALA A 186 11.00 -4.33 -1.36
C ALA A 186 9.69 -4.82 -2.01
N PRO A 187 9.33 -6.10 -1.86
CA PRO A 187 8.12 -6.64 -2.43
C PRO A 187 6.88 -5.97 -1.82
N ALA A 188 5.77 -6.00 -2.56
CA ALA A 188 4.49 -5.50 -2.07
C ALA A 188 4.13 -6.17 -0.73
N LEU A 189 3.65 -5.37 0.22
CA LEU A 189 3.24 -5.87 1.53
C LEU A 189 2.06 -6.85 1.36
N PRO A 190 2.10 -8.03 1.99
CA PRO A 190 1.00 -8.98 1.95
C PRO A 190 -0.27 -8.42 2.59
N GLU A 191 -1.43 -8.95 2.20
CA GLU A 191 -2.74 -8.48 2.69
C GLU A 191 -2.83 -8.50 4.23
N TRP A 192 -2.26 -9.52 4.89
CA TRP A 192 -2.24 -9.63 6.36
C TRP A 192 -1.38 -8.59 7.09
N CYS A 193 -0.52 -7.84 6.38
CA CYS A 193 0.26 -6.74 6.97
C CYS A 193 -0.60 -5.49 7.27
N PHE A 194 -1.89 -5.49 6.88
CA PHE A 194 -2.78 -4.33 7.00
C PHE A 194 -3.90 -4.53 8.03
N ASP A 195 -3.95 -5.68 8.71
CA ASP A 195 -5.16 -6.15 9.42
C ASP A 195 -5.20 -5.88 10.94
N ASP A 196 -4.17 -5.34 11.57
CA ASP A 196 -4.15 -5.09 13.02
C ASP A 196 -3.17 -3.94 13.35
N ASP A 197 -3.65 -2.69 13.47
CA ASP A 197 -2.84 -1.54 13.91
C ASP A 197 -3.14 -1.21 15.38
N ASP A 198 -2.62 -2.04 16.29
CA ASP A 198 -2.58 -1.72 17.73
C ASP A 198 -1.40 -0.76 17.97
N GLY A 199 -1.70 0.47 18.39
CA GLY A 199 -0.79 1.61 18.41
C GLY A 199 0.46 1.49 19.30
N GLU A 200 1.41 2.42 19.09
CA GLU A 200 2.67 2.70 19.84
C GLU A 200 3.37 1.50 20.53
N VAL A 201 3.41 0.37 19.84
CA VAL A 201 4.22 -0.78 20.25
C VAL A 201 5.10 -1.24 19.10
N ASP A 202 6.31 -1.71 19.42
CA ASP A 202 7.19 -2.31 18.42
C ASP A 202 6.59 -3.61 17.84
N ASP A 203 7.27 -4.23 16.86
CA ASP A 203 6.80 -5.48 16.25
C ASP A 203 6.57 -6.59 17.31
N ASP A 204 7.16 -6.51 18.51
CA ASP A 204 7.00 -7.46 19.61
C ASP A 204 5.95 -7.05 20.67
N GLY A 205 5.29 -5.90 20.50
CA GLY A 205 4.25 -5.37 21.40
C GLY A 205 4.78 -4.60 22.62
N ASN A 206 6.04 -4.13 22.59
CA ASN A 206 6.64 -3.34 23.67
C ASN A 206 6.43 -1.83 23.44
N THR A 207 6.02 -1.10 24.49
CA THR A 207 5.88 0.38 24.48
C THR A 207 7.23 1.06 24.65
N GLY A 208 7.56 2.03 23.79
CA GLY A 208 8.84 2.76 23.85
C GLY A 208 9.02 3.56 25.16
N GLY A 209 10.17 3.39 25.81
CA GLY A 209 10.55 4.17 26.98
C GLY A 209 11.20 5.49 26.57
N GLN A 210 10.56 6.61 26.90
CA GLN A 210 11.23 7.89 27.09
C GLN A 210 10.98 8.36 28.52
N GLU A 211 12.04 8.84 29.16
CA GLU A 211 12.10 9.23 30.55
C GLU A 211 11.10 10.32 30.92
N SER A 212 10.71 10.24 32.18
CA SER A 212 9.68 10.98 32.92
C SER A 212 9.83 12.51 32.95
N GLY A 213 8.68 13.19 32.79
CA GLY A 213 8.38 14.52 33.34
C GLY A 213 6.90 14.57 33.78
N PRO A 214 6.53 15.31 34.84
CA PRO A 214 5.33 15.02 35.61
C PRO A 214 4.03 15.49 34.93
N SER A 215 3.00 14.70 35.24
CA SER A 215 1.58 14.76 34.91
C SER A 215 0.95 16.15 34.77
N SER A 216 0.13 16.33 33.73
CA SER A 216 -1.18 16.96 33.87
C SER A 216 -2.22 16.20 33.04
N SER A 217 -3.36 15.96 33.68
CA SER A 217 -4.48 15.18 33.19
C SER A 217 -5.18 15.86 32.00
N GLY A 218 -5.18 15.19 30.86
CA GLY A 218 -5.99 15.56 29.71
C GLY A 218 -6.06 14.39 28.73
N SER A 219 -7.20 13.72 28.67
CA SER A 219 -7.52 12.69 27.68
C SER A 219 -7.44 13.30 26.27
N ALA A 220 -6.40 12.95 25.51
CA ALA A 220 -6.20 13.38 24.12
C ALA A 220 -6.36 12.18 23.16
N PRO A 221 -6.96 12.36 21.96
CA PRO A 221 -7.09 11.30 20.97
C PRO A 221 -5.72 10.95 20.36
N GLY A 222 -5.54 9.67 20.02
CA GLY A 222 -4.28 9.09 19.56
C GLY A 222 -3.58 9.87 18.44
N LYS A 223 -2.26 10.05 18.57
CA LYS A 223 -1.44 10.76 17.57
C LYS A 223 -1.33 9.92 16.29
N ARG A 224 -1.98 10.38 15.22
CA ARG A 224 -1.79 9.88 13.85
C ARG A 224 -0.32 10.06 13.41
N ARG A 225 0.22 9.06 12.70
CA ARG A 225 1.59 9.05 12.13
C ARG A 225 1.84 10.32 11.30
N LYS A 226 2.98 10.98 11.51
CA LYS A 226 3.39 12.17 10.77
C LYS A 226 3.62 11.82 9.29
N GLU A 227 2.78 12.36 8.42
CA GLU A 227 2.88 12.12 6.97
C GLU A 227 4.18 12.71 6.41
N LYS A 228 4.87 11.96 5.54
CA LYS A 228 6.09 12.45 4.87
C LYS A 228 5.69 13.49 3.83
N LEU A 229 6.10 14.74 4.05
CA LEU A 229 5.89 15.83 3.11
C LEU A 229 6.79 15.65 1.87
N LYS A 230 6.18 15.50 0.69
CA LYS A 230 6.88 15.59 -0.60
C LYS A 230 7.09 17.06 -0.95
N LEU A 231 8.30 17.57 -0.78
CA LEU A 231 8.63 18.95 -1.19
C LEU A 231 8.81 19.01 -2.71
N GLY A 232 8.27 20.06 -3.34
CA GLY A 232 8.39 20.27 -4.79
C GLY A 232 7.48 19.36 -5.61
N ALA A 233 6.29 19.04 -5.10
CA ALA A 233 5.32 18.27 -5.87
C ALA A 233 4.85 19.07 -7.10
N VAL A 234 4.86 18.43 -8.26
CA VAL A 234 4.45 19.04 -9.53
C VAL A 234 2.95 18.81 -9.70
N PHE A 235 2.17 19.89 -9.85
CA PHE A 235 0.72 19.80 -9.97
C PHE A 235 0.28 19.09 -11.27
N LEU A 236 0.89 19.46 -12.39
CA LEU A 236 0.60 18.88 -13.70
C LEU A 236 1.90 18.82 -14.50
N GLU A 237 2.26 17.64 -14.99
CA GLU A 237 3.51 17.47 -15.72
C GLU A 237 3.50 18.23 -17.05
N GLY A 238 4.63 18.84 -17.38
CA GLY A 238 4.83 19.57 -18.64
C GLY A 238 4.17 20.95 -18.74
N ILE A 239 3.33 21.37 -17.77
CA ILE A 239 2.61 22.65 -17.82
C ILE A 239 2.52 23.33 -16.45
N THR A 240 2.86 24.62 -16.41
CA THR A 240 2.62 25.46 -15.24
C THR A 240 1.21 26.05 -15.27
N VAL A 241 0.41 25.75 -14.25
CA VAL A 241 -0.95 26.28 -14.10
C VAL A 241 -0.93 27.50 -13.18
N LYS A 242 -1.33 28.67 -13.70
CA LYS A 242 -1.40 29.91 -12.91
C LYS A 242 -2.46 29.79 -11.80
N GLY A 243 -2.17 30.33 -10.62
CA GLY A 243 -3.10 30.31 -9.49
C GLY A 243 -3.13 28.97 -8.74
N VAL A 244 -2.19 28.06 -9.00
CA VAL A 244 -2.02 26.83 -8.24
C VAL A 244 -0.73 26.91 -7.42
N THR A 245 -0.79 26.55 -6.14
CA THR A 245 0.37 26.62 -5.24
C THR A 245 0.39 25.44 -4.28
N GLN A 246 1.52 24.74 -4.17
CA GLN A 246 1.66 23.65 -3.21
C GLN A 246 1.59 24.20 -1.77
N VAL A 247 0.73 23.61 -0.94
CA VAL A 247 0.65 23.90 0.49
C VAL A 247 1.64 23.00 1.21
N THR A 248 2.68 23.61 1.78
CA THR A 248 3.73 22.91 2.55
C THR A 248 3.76 23.34 4.02
N THR A 249 3.00 24.38 4.38
CA THR A 249 3.00 24.99 5.70
C THR A 249 2.04 24.29 6.66
N GLN A 250 2.53 23.98 7.86
CA GLN A 250 1.71 23.52 8.99
C GLN A 250 1.17 24.72 9.78
N PRO A 251 -0.03 24.65 10.42
CA PRO A 251 -0.89 23.46 10.55
C PRO A 251 -1.81 23.21 9.33
N LYS A 252 -1.89 24.18 8.41
CA LYS A 252 -2.87 24.19 7.31
C LYS A 252 -2.82 22.92 6.46
N LEU A 253 -1.61 22.46 6.10
CA LEU A 253 -1.40 21.20 5.39
C LEU A 253 -2.07 20.02 6.11
N GLY A 254 -1.75 19.81 7.39
CA GLY A 254 -2.29 18.70 8.17
C GLY A 254 -3.80 18.81 8.41
N GLU A 255 -4.32 20.03 8.55
CA GLU A 255 -5.76 20.28 8.65
C GLU A 255 -6.50 19.85 7.38
N ILE A 256 -6.03 20.24 6.20
CA ILE A 256 -6.65 19.89 4.92
C ILE A 256 -6.60 18.38 4.69
N GLN A 257 -5.44 17.75 4.94
CA GLN A 257 -5.28 16.30 4.82
C GLN A 257 -6.29 15.58 5.73
N ARG A 258 -6.37 16.00 7.01
CA ARG A 258 -7.30 15.43 7.97
C ARG A 258 -8.77 15.61 7.54
N MET A 259 -9.14 16.80 7.07
CA MET A 259 -10.50 17.06 6.58
C MET A 259 -10.89 16.14 5.43
N CYS A 260 -9.98 15.91 4.47
CA CYS A 260 -10.26 14.98 3.36
C CYS A 260 -10.44 13.54 3.86
N GLN A 261 -9.60 13.11 4.81
CA GLN A 261 -9.68 11.77 5.40
C GLN A 261 -10.99 11.58 6.18
N GLU A 262 -11.39 12.55 7.01
CA GLU A 262 -12.64 12.53 7.77
C GLU A 262 -13.87 12.53 6.85
N MET A 263 -13.89 13.38 5.82
CA MET A 263 -15.00 13.43 4.87
C MET A 263 -15.15 12.14 4.06
N ALA A 264 -14.05 11.43 3.81
CA ALA A 264 -14.02 10.15 3.11
C ALA A 264 -14.16 8.93 4.01
N GLU A 265 -14.33 9.11 5.33
CA GLU A 265 -14.38 8.01 6.31
C GLU A 265 -13.12 7.13 6.25
N TRP A 266 -11.96 7.76 6.03
CA TRP A 266 -10.65 7.13 6.00
C TRP A 266 -9.96 7.32 7.35
N ASP A 267 -9.70 6.19 8.03
CA ASP A 267 -9.09 6.14 9.36
C ASP A 267 -7.55 6.07 9.33
N LYS A 268 -6.96 5.80 8.16
CA LYS A 268 -5.51 5.68 7.97
C LYS A 268 -4.87 7.00 7.53
N SER A 269 -3.54 7.00 7.40
CA SER A 269 -2.78 8.11 6.79
C SER A 269 -2.77 8.02 5.25
N GLY A 270 -2.47 9.12 4.58
CA GLY A 270 -2.31 9.16 3.13
C GLY A 270 -3.61 9.45 2.36
N PHE A 271 -3.58 9.14 1.06
CA PHE A 271 -4.64 9.50 0.13
C PHE A 271 -5.91 8.64 0.30
N PRO A 272 -7.08 9.23 0.57
CA PRO A 272 -8.30 8.49 0.88
C PRO A 272 -9.14 8.09 -0.35
N GLY A 273 -8.66 8.35 -1.57
CA GLY A 273 -9.40 8.05 -2.80
C GLY A 273 -9.54 6.55 -3.10
N ALA A 274 -10.68 6.16 -3.69
CA ALA A 274 -11.00 4.77 -4.07
C ALA A 274 -10.08 4.21 -5.17
N GLN A 275 -9.28 3.17 -4.91
CA GLN A 275 -8.31 2.62 -5.86
C GLN A 275 -8.92 1.48 -6.70
N PRO A 276 -9.04 1.64 -8.03
CA PRO A 276 -9.57 0.59 -8.91
C PRO A 276 -8.56 -0.53 -9.15
N VAL A 277 -9.08 -1.76 -9.30
CA VAL A 277 -8.31 -2.96 -9.64
C VAL A 277 -8.36 -3.26 -11.13
N SER A 278 -7.32 -3.90 -11.65
CA SER A 278 -7.28 -4.29 -13.07
C SER A 278 -8.33 -5.36 -13.37
N MET A 279 -9.05 -5.19 -14.47
CA MET A 279 -10.01 -6.17 -14.94
C MET A 279 -9.31 -7.46 -15.38
N ASP A 280 -9.81 -8.61 -14.94
CA ASP A 280 -9.36 -9.94 -15.32
C ASP A 280 -10.56 -10.88 -15.57
N ARG A 281 -10.29 -12.13 -15.95
CA ARG A 281 -11.35 -13.11 -16.23
C ARG A 281 -12.20 -13.47 -15.01
N GLN A 282 -11.67 -13.31 -13.80
CA GLN A 282 -12.38 -13.64 -12.57
C GLN A 282 -13.33 -12.52 -12.17
N ASN A 283 -12.89 -11.26 -12.22
CA ASN A 283 -13.69 -10.11 -11.81
C ASN A 283 -14.64 -9.59 -12.91
N LEU A 284 -14.44 -9.98 -14.18
CA LEU A 284 -15.35 -9.65 -15.27
C LEU A 284 -16.81 -10.05 -14.98
N ARG A 285 -17.02 -11.16 -14.27
CA ARG A 285 -18.35 -11.65 -13.87
C ARG A 285 -19.15 -10.64 -13.02
N PHE A 286 -18.48 -9.68 -12.37
CA PHE A 286 -19.17 -8.66 -11.57
C PHE A 286 -20.08 -7.78 -12.42
N LEU A 287 -19.75 -7.57 -13.70
CA LEU A 287 -20.56 -6.78 -14.62
C LEU A 287 -21.92 -7.41 -14.93
N GLU A 288 -22.03 -8.73 -14.78
CA GLU A 288 -23.30 -9.48 -14.95
C GLU A 288 -24.08 -9.58 -13.65
N GLN A 289 -23.38 -9.56 -12.51
CA GLN A 289 -23.96 -9.78 -11.19
C GLN A 289 -24.49 -8.51 -10.53
N ASN A 290 -23.90 -7.35 -10.85
CA ASN A 290 -24.23 -6.09 -10.20
C ASN A 290 -24.45 -4.97 -11.23
N PRO A 291 -25.21 -3.92 -10.91
CA PRO A 291 -25.34 -2.76 -11.77
C PRO A 291 -24.02 -1.98 -11.87
N TYR A 292 -23.57 -1.75 -13.10
CA TYR A 292 -22.38 -0.96 -13.41
C TYR A 292 -22.69 0.17 -14.37
N LYS A 293 -21.84 1.20 -14.33
CA LYS A 293 -21.67 2.19 -15.38
C LYS A 293 -20.26 2.11 -15.95
N VAL A 294 -20.10 2.57 -17.18
CA VAL A 294 -18.80 2.62 -17.87
C VAL A 294 -18.49 4.03 -18.32
N SER A 295 -17.22 4.41 -18.23
CA SER A 295 -16.67 5.60 -18.87
C SER A 295 -15.31 5.28 -19.47
N TRP A 296 -14.78 6.19 -20.29
CA TRP A 296 -13.43 6.07 -20.80
C TRP A 296 -12.42 6.35 -19.70
N LYS A 297 -11.27 5.67 -19.76
CA LYS A 297 -10.12 6.01 -18.93
C LYS A 297 -9.28 7.04 -19.69
N ALA A 298 -8.97 8.15 -19.05
CA ALA A 298 -8.05 9.14 -19.60
C ALA A 298 -6.64 8.85 -19.07
N ASP A 299 -5.64 9.31 -19.80
CA ASP A 299 -4.30 9.47 -19.26
C ASP A 299 -4.22 10.81 -18.52
N GLY A 300 -4.34 10.78 -17.19
CA GLY A 300 -4.41 11.98 -16.37
C GLY A 300 -3.97 11.74 -14.93
N THR A 301 -3.74 12.86 -14.23
CA THR A 301 -3.31 12.85 -12.82
C THR A 301 -4.52 12.88 -11.92
N ARG A 302 -4.65 11.87 -11.05
CA ARG A 302 -5.77 11.77 -10.11
C ARG A 302 -5.69 12.85 -9.02
N TYR A 303 -6.80 13.51 -8.76
CA TYR A 303 -6.95 14.48 -7.69
C TYR A 303 -8.32 14.39 -7.01
N MET A 304 -8.33 14.40 -5.68
CA MET A 304 -9.52 14.78 -4.93
C MET A 304 -9.56 16.30 -4.77
N MET A 305 -10.74 16.91 -4.90
CA MET A 305 -10.93 18.35 -4.70
C MET A 305 -11.73 18.60 -3.43
N LEU A 306 -11.11 19.28 -2.46
CA LEU A 306 -11.78 19.80 -1.27
C LEU A 306 -12.23 21.24 -1.55
N ILE A 307 -13.52 21.50 -1.41
CA ILE A 307 -14.12 22.83 -1.50
C ILE A 307 -14.62 23.21 -0.10
N ASN A 308 -13.93 24.15 0.53
CA ASN A 308 -14.18 24.53 1.93
C ASN A 308 -14.48 26.03 2.12
N GLY A 309 -15.07 26.67 1.11
CA GLY A 309 -15.43 28.08 1.13
C GLY A 309 -14.72 28.90 0.06
N LYS A 310 -14.99 30.21 0.06
CA LYS A 310 -14.44 31.13 -0.93
C LYS A 310 -12.91 31.18 -0.80
N ASN A 311 -12.21 30.93 -1.91
CA ASN A 311 -10.75 30.85 -1.98
C ASN A 311 -10.13 29.74 -1.12
N GLU A 312 -10.93 28.79 -0.65
CA GLU A 312 -10.51 27.63 0.16
C GLU A 312 -10.77 26.36 -0.66
N VAL A 313 -10.17 26.30 -1.85
CA VAL A 313 -10.24 25.15 -2.75
C VAL A 313 -8.88 24.48 -2.82
N TYR A 314 -8.87 23.17 -2.58
CA TYR A 314 -7.64 22.39 -2.51
C TYR A 314 -7.73 21.14 -3.37
N MET A 315 -6.61 20.74 -3.94
CA MET A 315 -6.44 19.50 -4.70
C MET A 315 -5.47 18.58 -3.95
N VAL A 316 -5.83 17.30 -3.83
CA VAL A 316 -5.05 16.27 -3.12
C VAL A 316 -4.66 15.18 -4.09
N ASP A 317 -3.35 14.96 -4.29
CA ASP A 317 -2.84 13.90 -5.17
C ASP A 317 -2.67 12.55 -4.44
N ARG A 318 -2.22 11.53 -5.19
CA ARG A 318 -1.96 10.18 -4.65
C ARG A 318 -0.86 10.13 -3.60
N ASP A 319 0.09 11.06 -3.63
CA ASP A 319 1.16 11.19 -2.65
C ASP A 319 0.70 11.98 -1.40
N ASN A 320 -0.58 12.34 -1.34
CA ASN A 320 -1.21 13.18 -0.32
C ASN A 320 -0.62 14.60 -0.25
N SER A 321 -0.04 15.08 -1.35
CA SER A 321 0.37 16.48 -1.52
C SER A 321 -0.86 17.36 -1.71
N ILE A 322 -0.83 18.54 -1.09
CA ILE A 322 -1.94 19.50 -1.13
C ILE A 322 -1.57 20.68 -2.02
N PHE A 323 -2.48 21.08 -2.90
CA PHE A 323 -2.35 22.27 -3.73
C PHE A 323 -3.54 23.20 -3.49
N HIS A 324 -3.27 24.46 -3.17
CA HIS A 324 -4.27 25.52 -3.12
C HIS A 324 -4.56 26.03 -4.54
N ILE A 325 -5.84 26.27 -4.82
CA ILE A 325 -6.35 26.73 -6.11
C ILE A 325 -7.01 28.09 -5.92
N ALA A 326 -6.35 29.13 -6.41
CA ALA A 326 -6.88 30.48 -6.43
C ALA A 326 -7.90 30.68 -7.55
N ASN A 327 -8.87 31.58 -7.33
CA ASN A 327 -9.81 32.03 -8.37
C ASN A 327 -10.64 30.91 -9.03
N LEU A 328 -10.97 29.84 -8.29
CA LEU A 328 -11.89 28.81 -8.75
C LEU A 328 -13.16 28.84 -7.88
N GLU A 329 -14.29 29.24 -8.46
CA GLU A 329 -15.52 29.55 -7.70
C GLU A 329 -16.59 28.46 -7.81
N PHE A 330 -17.14 27.99 -6.68
CA PHE A 330 -18.23 27.02 -6.65
C PHE A 330 -19.49 27.61 -6.01
N PRO A 331 -20.44 28.14 -6.80
CA PRO A 331 -21.66 28.73 -6.29
C PRO A 331 -22.62 27.68 -5.73
N PHE A 332 -23.32 28.00 -4.65
CA PHE A 332 -24.40 27.18 -4.14
C PHE A 332 -25.65 27.36 -5.01
N ARG A 333 -26.25 26.27 -5.48
CA ARG A 333 -27.40 26.32 -6.39
C ARG A 333 -28.58 27.14 -5.88
N LYS A 334 -28.89 27.07 -4.57
CA LYS A 334 -30.05 27.79 -4.00
C LYS A 334 -29.78 29.27 -3.75
N ASP A 335 -28.52 29.65 -3.56
CA ASP A 335 -28.10 31.05 -3.44
C ASP A 335 -26.72 31.22 -4.11
N PRO A 336 -26.69 31.69 -5.37
CA PRO A 336 -25.44 31.83 -6.12
C PRO A 336 -24.42 32.76 -5.46
N ARG A 337 -24.81 33.62 -4.51
CA ARG A 337 -23.86 34.49 -3.79
C ARG A 337 -23.02 33.72 -2.77
N VAL A 338 -23.51 32.57 -2.33
CA VAL A 338 -22.86 31.70 -1.36
C VAL A 338 -21.92 30.75 -2.09
N HIS A 339 -20.68 30.64 -1.61
CA HIS A 339 -19.74 29.65 -2.07
C HIS A 339 -19.93 28.33 -1.31
N LEU A 340 -19.84 27.19 -2.00
CA LEU A 340 -19.88 25.87 -1.38
C LEU A 340 -18.78 25.71 -0.34
N SER A 341 -19.06 24.89 0.68
CA SER A 341 -18.11 24.46 1.71
C SER A 341 -18.31 22.99 2.03
N ASN A 342 -17.44 22.39 2.85
CA ASN A 342 -17.57 21.00 3.31
C ASN A 342 -17.92 20.00 2.20
N THR A 343 -17.32 20.17 1.01
CA THR A 343 -17.62 19.39 -0.19
C THR A 343 -16.34 18.73 -0.68
N LEU A 344 -16.40 17.42 -0.94
CA LEU A 344 -15.25 16.63 -1.37
C LEU A 344 -15.60 15.86 -2.64
N LEU A 345 -14.86 16.14 -3.70
CA LEU A 345 -15.01 15.55 -5.03
C LEU A 345 -13.83 14.62 -5.33
N ASP A 346 -14.04 13.63 -6.19
CA ASP A 346 -12.96 12.80 -6.74
C ASP A 346 -12.98 12.85 -8.27
N GLY A 347 -11.79 12.88 -8.85
CA GLY A 347 -11.63 13.25 -10.23
C GLY A 347 -10.21 13.08 -10.77
N GLU A 348 -10.06 13.51 -12.01
CA GLU A 348 -8.82 13.38 -12.76
C GLU A 348 -8.54 14.68 -13.50
N MET A 349 -7.30 15.16 -13.39
CA MET A 349 -6.79 16.30 -14.16
C MET A 349 -6.20 15.78 -15.47
N ILE A 350 -6.66 16.32 -16.58
CA ILE A 350 -6.22 15.98 -17.93
C ILE A 350 -5.75 17.22 -18.68
N ILE A 351 -4.99 17.01 -19.75
CA ILE A 351 -4.60 18.07 -20.68
C ILE A 351 -5.30 17.79 -22.01
N ASP A 352 -6.27 18.64 -22.36
CA ASP A 352 -6.88 18.63 -23.70
C ASP A 352 -6.05 19.46 -24.67
N LYS A 353 -5.97 19.04 -25.94
CA LYS A 353 -5.44 19.90 -27.02
C LYS A 353 -6.59 20.59 -27.75
N VAL A 354 -6.80 21.88 -27.49
CA VAL A 354 -7.81 22.70 -28.20
C VAL A 354 -7.09 23.66 -29.13
N ASN A 355 -7.32 23.54 -30.44
CA ASN A 355 -6.62 24.34 -31.46
C ASN A 355 -5.09 24.28 -31.32
N GLY A 356 -4.55 23.10 -30.96
CA GLY A 356 -3.13 22.87 -30.71
C GLY A 356 -2.60 23.41 -29.38
N GLN A 357 -3.40 24.15 -28.61
CA GLN A 357 -3.02 24.67 -27.30
C GLN A 357 -3.43 23.69 -26.18
N PRO A 358 -2.54 23.41 -25.21
CA PRO A 358 -2.89 22.55 -24.10
C PRO A 358 -3.79 23.30 -23.11
N VAL A 359 -4.91 22.69 -22.75
CA VAL A 359 -5.92 23.24 -21.83
C VAL A 359 -6.13 22.27 -20.69
N PRO A 360 -5.73 22.60 -19.45
CA PRO A 360 -5.96 21.75 -18.30
C PRO A 360 -7.45 21.67 -17.96
N ARG A 361 -7.94 20.47 -17.66
CA ARG A 361 -9.32 20.22 -17.23
C ARG A 361 -9.38 19.23 -16.08
N TYR A 362 -10.15 19.57 -15.06
CA TYR A 362 -10.54 18.64 -14.01
C TYR A 362 -11.87 17.98 -14.36
N LEU A 363 -11.85 16.66 -14.53
CA LEU A 363 -13.01 15.82 -14.75
C LEU A 363 -13.46 15.20 -13.43
N ILE A 364 -14.59 15.66 -12.91
CA ILE A 364 -15.20 15.13 -11.69
C ILE A 364 -15.94 13.85 -12.07
N TYR A 365 -15.55 12.71 -11.49
CA TYR A 365 -16.24 11.45 -11.71
C TYR A 365 -16.99 10.94 -10.47
N ASP A 366 -16.71 11.46 -9.28
CA ASP A 366 -17.44 11.10 -8.05
C ASP A 366 -17.53 12.27 -7.04
N ILE A 367 -18.46 12.15 -6.08
CA ILE A 367 -18.67 13.08 -4.97
C ILE A 367 -18.89 12.29 -3.67
N ILE A 368 -18.08 12.63 -2.66
CA ILE A 368 -18.04 11.95 -1.36
C ILE A 368 -18.88 12.71 -0.33
N LYS A 369 -18.72 14.04 -0.30
CA LYS A 369 -19.42 14.94 0.62
C LYS A 369 -19.93 16.16 -0.14
N PHE A 370 -21.12 16.65 0.19
CA PHE A 370 -21.68 17.89 -0.37
C PHE A 370 -22.25 18.74 0.75
N ASN A 371 -21.68 19.91 1.02
CA ASN A 371 -22.08 20.78 2.14
C ASN A 371 -22.26 20.01 3.47
N GLY A 372 -21.33 19.08 3.76
CA GLY A 372 -21.38 18.23 4.95
C GLY A 372 -22.36 17.05 4.88
N GLN A 373 -23.18 16.92 3.83
CA GLN A 373 -24.06 15.78 3.62
C GLN A 373 -23.28 14.56 3.10
N PRO A 374 -23.55 13.34 3.61
CA PRO A 374 -22.82 12.12 3.25
C PRO A 374 -23.29 11.53 1.91
N VAL A 375 -23.21 12.30 0.82
CA VAL A 375 -23.70 11.87 -0.51
C VAL A 375 -22.93 10.65 -1.04
N GLY A 376 -21.70 10.43 -0.58
CA GLY A 376 -20.91 9.21 -0.82
C GLY A 376 -21.62 7.90 -0.42
N GLN A 377 -22.55 7.97 0.54
CA GLN A 377 -23.34 6.81 0.99
C GLN A 377 -24.55 6.52 0.08
N CYS A 378 -24.84 7.39 -0.90
CA CYS A 378 -25.90 7.18 -1.87
C CYS A 378 -25.45 6.34 -3.06
N ASP A 379 -26.43 5.84 -3.83
CA ASP A 379 -26.20 5.21 -5.13
C ASP A 379 -25.41 6.13 -6.08
N PHE A 380 -24.54 5.55 -6.89
CA PHE A 380 -23.68 6.27 -7.82
C PHE A 380 -24.45 7.18 -8.78
N ASN A 381 -25.65 6.79 -9.24
CA ASN A 381 -26.46 7.63 -10.11
C ASN A 381 -26.95 8.90 -9.40
N ILE A 382 -27.24 8.82 -8.10
CA ILE A 382 -27.59 9.98 -7.27
C ILE A 382 -26.37 10.89 -7.13
N ARG A 383 -25.18 10.31 -6.93
CA ARG A 383 -23.90 11.05 -6.85
C ARG A 383 -23.59 11.78 -8.16
N LEU A 384 -23.76 11.13 -9.32
CA LEU A 384 -23.64 11.77 -10.64
C LEU A 384 -24.63 12.93 -10.83
N LEU A 385 -25.89 12.73 -10.44
CA LEU A 385 -26.90 13.77 -10.51
C LEU A 385 -26.56 14.96 -9.59
N CYS A 386 -25.97 14.69 -8.42
CA CYS A 386 -25.51 15.70 -7.48
C CYS A 386 -24.36 16.54 -8.10
N ILE A 387 -23.37 15.90 -8.72
CA ILE A 387 -22.29 16.61 -9.43
C ILE A 387 -22.88 17.55 -10.49
N GLU A 388 -23.77 17.04 -11.34
CA GLU A 388 -24.31 17.83 -12.45
C GLU A 388 -25.17 19.00 -11.95
N LYS A 389 -26.08 18.76 -11.00
CA LYS A 389 -27.02 19.78 -10.54
C LYS A 389 -26.41 20.76 -9.55
N GLU A 390 -25.56 20.30 -8.65
CA GLU A 390 -25.10 21.10 -7.51
C GLU A 390 -23.68 21.66 -7.70
N ILE A 391 -22.87 21.09 -8.60
CA ILE A 391 -21.50 21.58 -8.88
C ILE A 391 -21.42 22.23 -10.26
N ILE A 392 -21.83 21.53 -11.32
CA ILE A 392 -21.64 22.01 -12.70
C ILE A 392 -22.66 23.07 -13.09
N SER A 393 -23.95 22.80 -12.89
CA SER A 393 -25.03 23.70 -13.31
C SER A 393 -24.91 25.12 -12.73
N PRO A 394 -24.65 25.32 -11.41
CA PRO A 394 -24.53 26.67 -10.83
C PRO A 394 -23.34 27.46 -11.39
N ARG A 395 -22.22 26.77 -11.66
CA ARG A 395 -21.05 27.38 -12.30
C ARG A 395 -21.37 27.82 -13.72
N MET A 396 -22.02 26.96 -14.51
CA MET A 396 -22.42 27.26 -15.88
C MET A 396 -23.40 28.44 -15.95
N GLU A 397 -24.35 28.53 -15.01
CA GLU A 397 -25.28 29.66 -14.92
C GLU A 397 -24.57 30.98 -14.62
N LYS A 398 -23.63 30.98 -13.67
CA LYS A 398 -22.79 32.16 -13.40
C LYS A 398 -21.88 32.54 -14.57
N MET A 399 -21.36 31.56 -15.31
CA MET A 399 -20.60 31.82 -16.53
C MET A 399 -21.47 32.47 -17.61
N LYS A 400 -22.71 31.99 -17.81
CA LYS A 400 -23.65 32.58 -18.77
C LYS A 400 -24.02 34.02 -18.43
N THR A 401 -24.16 34.34 -17.15
CA THR A 401 -24.44 35.71 -16.67
C THR A 401 -23.20 36.60 -16.60
N GLY A 402 -22.02 36.10 -16.98
CA GLY A 402 -20.76 36.86 -16.94
C GLY A 402 -20.20 37.10 -15.52
N GLN A 403 -20.80 36.50 -14.50
CA GLN A 403 -20.32 36.59 -13.11
C GLN A 403 -19.08 35.74 -12.86
N ILE A 404 -18.91 34.65 -13.62
CA ILE A 404 -17.66 33.88 -13.69
C ILE A 404 -17.05 34.04 -15.07
N ASP A 405 -15.82 34.53 -15.11
CA ASP A 405 -15.02 34.60 -16.33
C ASP A 405 -14.14 33.35 -16.44
N LYS A 406 -14.53 32.41 -17.32
CA LYS A 406 -13.83 31.15 -17.56
C LYS A 406 -12.35 31.33 -17.95
N THR A 407 -11.96 32.50 -18.48
CA THR A 407 -10.58 32.75 -18.93
C THR A 407 -9.65 33.12 -17.79
N LYS A 408 -10.20 33.50 -16.63
CA LYS A 408 -9.47 33.84 -15.41
C LYS A 408 -9.34 32.68 -14.44
N GLU A 409 -10.08 31.59 -14.65
CA GLU A 409 -9.96 30.38 -13.84
C GLU A 409 -8.68 29.62 -14.18
N PRO A 410 -8.02 28.95 -13.21
CA PRO A 410 -6.79 28.18 -13.45
C PRO A 410 -6.95 27.06 -14.49
N TYR A 411 -8.11 26.40 -14.48
CA TYR A 411 -8.43 25.29 -15.37
C TYR A 411 -9.95 25.11 -15.48
N SER A 412 -10.38 24.36 -16.50
CA SER A 412 -11.79 24.03 -16.70
C SER A 412 -12.23 22.93 -15.74
N VAL A 413 -13.45 23.03 -15.18
CA VAL A 413 -14.08 21.96 -14.39
C VAL A 413 -15.25 21.37 -15.18
N ARG A 414 -15.33 20.05 -15.29
CA ARG A 414 -16.39 19.33 -16.02
C ARG A 414 -16.81 18.08 -15.26
N HIS A 415 -18.05 17.61 -15.45
CA HIS A 415 -18.40 16.25 -15.05
C HIS A 415 -17.83 15.26 -16.07
N LYS A 416 -17.39 14.10 -15.59
CA LYS A 416 -17.06 12.95 -16.44
C LYS A 416 -18.34 12.17 -16.69
N PRO A 417 -18.82 12.03 -17.94
CA PRO A 417 -20.05 11.30 -18.19
C PRO A 417 -19.80 9.80 -18.06
N PHE A 418 -20.81 9.12 -17.52
CA PHE A 418 -20.87 7.69 -17.36
C PHE A 418 -22.08 7.16 -18.12
N PHE A 419 -21.89 6.02 -18.78
CA PHE A 419 -22.89 5.40 -19.64
C PHE A 419 -23.25 4.03 -19.12
N ASP A 420 -24.30 3.46 -19.69
CA ASP A 420 -24.59 2.04 -19.53
C ASP A 420 -23.45 1.18 -20.09
N ILE A 421 -23.17 0.02 -19.48
CA ILE A 421 -22.08 -0.88 -19.88
C ILE A 421 -22.17 -1.31 -21.35
N HIS A 422 -23.36 -1.34 -21.95
CA HIS A 422 -23.54 -1.64 -23.37
C HIS A 422 -22.89 -0.58 -24.29
N ALA A 423 -22.59 0.62 -23.78
CA ALA A 423 -21.86 1.65 -24.51
C ALA A 423 -20.35 1.41 -24.57
N ALA A 424 -19.79 0.44 -23.82
CA ALA A 424 -18.35 0.17 -23.74
C ALA A 424 -17.71 0.00 -25.13
N ARG A 425 -18.38 -0.72 -26.04
CA ARG A 425 -17.93 -0.88 -27.42
C ARG A 425 -17.81 0.47 -28.15
N LYS A 426 -18.85 1.31 -28.07
CA LYS A 426 -18.86 2.63 -28.73
C LYS A 426 -17.79 3.57 -28.18
N LEU A 427 -17.47 3.47 -26.88
CA LEU A 427 -16.43 4.26 -26.23
C LEU A 427 -15.01 3.91 -26.72
N LEU A 428 -14.81 2.67 -27.20
CA LEU A 428 -13.55 2.21 -27.78
C LEU A 428 -13.48 2.42 -29.30
N GLU A 429 -14.63 2.47 -29.97
CA GLU A 429 -14.70 2.71 -31.41
C GLU A 429 -14.42 4.18 -31.75
N GLY A 430 -13.74 4.40 -32.89
CA GLY A 430 -13.11 5.68 -33.26
C GLY A 430 -14.03 6.92 -33.30
N SER A 431 -15.35 6.74 -33.40
CA SER A 431 -16.29 7.87 -33.42
C SER A 431 -16.33 8.62 -32.08
N PHE A 432 -16.16 7.94 -30.95
CA PHE A 432 -16.14 8.57 -29.63
C PHE A 432 -14.78 9.17 -29.31
N THR A 433 -13.69 8.42 -29.58
CA THR A 433 -12.32 8.89 -29.33
C THR A 433 -12.00 10.15 -30.13
N SER A 434 -12.61 10.36 -31.31
CA SER A 434 -12.46 11.58 -32.10
C SER A 434 -13.15 12.83 -31.48
N GLN A 435 -14.10 12.64 -30.57
CA GLN A 435 -14.80 13.73 -29.87
C GLN A 435 -14.10 14.17 -28.59
N VAL A 436 -13.16 13.38 -28.08
CA VAL A 436 -12.34 13.70 -26.91
C VAL A 436 -10.98 14.19 -27.37
N SER A 437 -10.52 15.31 -26.80
CA SER A 437 -9.29 16.01 -27.22
C SER A 437 -8.06 15.59 -26.40
N HIS A 438 -8.16 14.47 -25.69
CA HIS A 438 -7.14 13.87 -24.84
C HIS A 438 -7.03 12.37 -25.11
N GLU A 439 -5.93 11.77 -24.65
CA GLU A 439 -5.66 10.36 -24.87
C GLU A 439 -6.58 9.46 -24.01
N VAL A 440 -7.21 8.48 -24.66
CA VAL A 440 -8.04 7.47 -24.03
C VAL A 440 -7.26 6.15 -24.00
N ASP A 441 -6.87 5.71 -22.81
CA ASP A 441 -5.98 4.55 -22.62
C ASP A 441 -6.73 3.30 -22.11
N GLY A 442 -8.06 3.34 -22.05
CA GLY A 442 -8.88 2.21 -21.62
C GLY A 442 -10.31 2.59 -21.22
N LEU A 443 -10.91 1.75 -20.38
CA LEU A 443 -12.23 1.93 -19.79
C LEU A 443 -12.17 1.82 -18.27
N ILE A 444 -13.11 2.49 -17.61
CA ILE A 444 -13.36 2.36 -16.18
C ILE A 444 -14.80 1.91 -15.97
N PHE A 445 -14.98 0.83 -15.20
CA PHE A 445 -16.28 0.30 -14.83
C PHE A 445 -16.53 0.59 -13.35
N GLN A 446 -17.55 1.40 -13.11
CA GLN A 446 -17.92 1.89 -11.79
C GLN A 446 -19.20 1.17 -11.32
N PRO A 447 -19.18 0.47 -10.17
CA PRO A 447 -20.38 -0.13 -9.60
C PRO A 447 -21.32 0.97 -9.10
N CYS A 448 -22.64 0.72 -9.17
CA CYS A 448 -23.63 1.69 -8.74
C CYS A 448 -23.78 1.85 -7.22
N GLY A 449 -23.09 1.03 -6.42
CA GLY A 449 -23.16 1.08 -4.95
C GLY A 449 -22.58 2.37 -4.31
N ARG A 450 -22.46 2.38 -2.98
CA ARG A 450 -21.85 3.48 -2.22
C ARG A 450 -20.35 3.66 -2.53
N TYR A 451 -19.85 4.87 -2.32
CA TYR A 451 -18.41 5.15 -2.33
C TYR A 451 -17.69 4.34 -1.25
N LYS A 452 -16.50 3.82 -1.58
CA LYS A 452 -15.61 3.12 -0.63
C LYS A 452 -14.20 3.70 -0.77
N PRO A 453 -13.59 4.28 0.28
CA PRO A 453 -12.20 4.75 0.22
C PRO A 453 -11.23 3.57 0.14
N GLY A 454 -10.00 3.83 -0.32
CA GLY A 454 -8.97 2.78 -0.44
C GLY A 454 -9.24 1.78 -1.56
N ARG A 455 -8.63 0.59 -1.51
CA ARG A 455 -8.78 -0.43 -2.56
C ARG A 455 -10.24 -0.85 -2.70
N CYS A 456 -10.75 -0.80 -3.93
CA CYS A 456 -12.10 -1.21 -4.26
C CYS A 456 -12.06 -2.27 -5.36
N ASP A 457 -12.20 -3.54 -4.96
CA ASP A 457 -12.18 -4.68 -5.89
C ASP A 457 -13.38 -4.69 -6.86
N ASP A 458 -14.41 -3.89 -6.55
CA ASP A 458 -15.58 -3.71 -7.39
C ASP A 458 -15.35 -2.67 -8.51
N ILE A 459 -14.37 -1.75 -8.40
CA ILE A 459 -14.11 -0.77 -9.47
C ILE A 459 -13.05 -1.35 -10.41
N LEU A 460 -13.43 -1.59 -11.67
CA LEU A 460 -12.59 -2.30 -12.63
C LEU A 460 -12.02 -1.33 -13.66
N LYS A 461 -10.69 -1.27 -13.76
CA LYS A 461 -10.00 -0.59 -14.86
C LYS A 461 -9.60 -1.62 -15.92
N TRP A 462 -10.00 -1.38 -17.15
CA TRP A 462 -9.64 -2.20 -18.29
C TRP A 462 -8.76 -1.39 -19.24
N LYS A 463 -7.67 -1.99 -19.71
CA LYS A 463 -6.81 -1.44 -20.75
C LYS A 463 -6.66 -2.46 -21.88
N PRO A 464 -6.59 -2.03 -23.15
CA PRO A 464 -6.24 -2.92 -24.25
C PRO A 464 -4.91 -3.65 -23.95
N PRO A 465 -4.81 -4.97 -24.18
CA PRO A 465 -3.60 -5.74 -23.87
C PRO A 465 -2.32 -5.16 -24.49
N ASN A 466 -2.43 -4.59 -25.68
CA ASN A 466 -1.33 -3.95 -26.41
C ASN A 466 -0.90 -2.58 -25.86
N LEU A 467 -1.68 -1.99 -24.95
CA LEU A 467 -1.35 -0.74 -24.24
C LEU A 467 -0.89 -0.99 -22.79
N ASN A 468 -0.78 -2.25 -22.37
CA ASN A 468 -0.17 -2.57 -21.08
C ASN A 468 1.34 -2.49 -21.21
N SER A 469 1.91 -1.44 -20.64
CA SER A 469 3.35 -1.25 -20.47
C SER A 469 3.70 -1.09 -19.00
N VAL A 470 4.96 -1.40 -18.68
CA VAL A 470 5.58 -1.10 -17.39
C VAL A 470 6.96 -0.52 -17.68
N ASP A 471 7.31 0.57 -16.99
CA ASP A 471 8.60 1.21 -17.16
C ASP A 471 9.65 0.46 -16.33
N PHE A 472 10.66 -0.07 -17.01
CA PHE A 472 11.82 -0.68 -16.36
C PHE A 472 13.00 0.30 -16.38
N ARG A 473 13.73 0.40 -15.26
CA ARG A 473 15.07 0.98 -15.28
C ARG A 473 16.02 -0.06 -15.91
N LEU A 474 16.34 0.12 -17.18
CA LEU A 474 17.25 -0.78 -17.91
C LEU A 474 18.70 -0.52 -17.49
N LYS A 475 19.34 -1.54 -16.89
CA LYS A 475 20.79 -1.57 -16.60
C LYS A 475 21.41 -2.65 -17.49
N ILE A 476 22.13 -2.24 -18.54
CA ILE A 476 22.85 -3.15 -19.43
C ILE A 476 24.24 -3.38 -18.84
N THR A 477 24.55 -4.63 -18.47
CA THR A 477 25.86 -5.01 -17.93
C THR A 477 26.58 -5.89 -18.96
N LYS A 478 27.77 -5.45 -19.41
CA LYS A 478 28.62 -6.26 -20.29
C LYS A 478 29.37 -7.29 -19.43
N VAL A 479 29.25 -8.57 -19.78
CA VAL A 479 29.96 -9.66 -19.12
C VAL A 479 30.99 -10.21 -20.10
N ASP A 480 32.27 -9.96 -19.84
CA ASP A 480 33.38 -10.53 -20.63
C ASP A 480 33.76 -11.89 -20.00
N THR A 481 33.35 -12.99 -20.64
CA THR A 481 33.73 -14.37 -20.25
C THR A 481 34.56 -15.06 -21.33
N CYS A 482 35.66 -15.69 -20.96
CA CYS A 482 36.47 -16.53 -21.84
C CYS A 482 35.73 -17.83 -22.23
N GLY A 483 35.16 -17.86 -23.43
CA GLY A 483 35.14 -18.98 -24.38
C GLY A 483 34.50 -20.35 -24.06
N PHE A 484 34.31 -20.78 -22.81
CA PHE A 484 33.91 -22.17 -22.50
C PHE A 484 32.55 -22.37 -21.81
N ASP A 485 31.92 -21.32 -21.25
CA ASP A 485 30.69 -21.49 -20.45
C ASP A 485 29.41 -20.93 -21.11
N CYS A 486 29.44 -20.56 -22.40
CA CYS A 486 28.32 -19.84 -23.03
C CYS A 486 27.09 -20.69 -23.42
N LEU A 487 27.14 -22.03 -23.35
CA LEU A 487 26.06 -22.87 -23.90
C LEU A 487 25.06 -23.42 -22.86
N ASP A 488 25.41 -23.47 -21.57
CA ASP A 488 24.54 -24.11 -20.57
C ASP A 488 23.62 -23.14 -19.81
N LYS A 489 23.84 -21.82 -19.92
CA LYS A 489 23.05 -20.83 -19.14
C LYS A 489 21.77 -20.32 -19.80
N TYR A 490 21.51 -20.62 -21.08
CA TYR A 490 20.41 -20.01 -21.84
C TYR A 490 19.44 -20.99 -22.52
N LEU A 491 19.51 -22.29 -22.22
CA LEU A 491 18.64 -23.31 -22.83
C LEU A 491 17.75 -24.09 -21.84
N MET A 492 17.47 -23.52 -20.67
CA MET A 492 16.37 -23.99 -19.83
C MET A 492 15.49 -22.83 -19.41
N ASP A 493 14.55 -22.47 -20.28
CA ASP A 493 13.22 -21.98 -19.93
C ASP A 493 12.24 -22.25 -21.09
#